data_AF-A0A3M1L4F0-F1
#
_entry.id   AF-A0A3M1L4F0-F1
#
_cell.length_a   1.000
_cell.length_b   1.000
_cell.length_c   1.000
_cell.angle_alpha   90.00
_cell.angle_beta   90.00
_cell.angle_gamma   90.00
#
_symmetry.space_group_name_H-M   'P 1'
#
loop_
_entity.id
_entity.type
_entity.pdbx_description
1 polymer ?
#
loop_
_entity_poly.entity_id
_entity_poly.type
_entity_poly.pdbx_seq_one_letter_code
_entity_poly.pdbx_strand_id
1 'polypeptide(L)'
;MNREILRLAIPNILSNISVPLLSSVDTALMGRLSEAHIGAVGLGSMIFNFIYWNFGFLRMGTTGITAQAFGAKSRSDMLHTLLRALVVGLAVAALLLLLQGPFGRVSFYLMNVPEGQLG
;
A
#
# COMPACT_ATOMS: atom_id res chain seq x y z
N MET A 1 21.91 24.90 2.39
CA MET A 1 20.96 23.76 2.39
C MET A 1 21.60 22.62 3.17
N ASN A 2 21.02 22.21 4.30
CA ASN A 2 21.67 21.35 5.30
C ASN A 2 21.90 19.92 4.75
N ARG A 3 23.15 19.42 4.86
CA ARG A 3 23.50 18.02 4.51
C ARG A 3 22.65 16.99 5.26
N GLU A 4 22.20 17.30 6.47
CA GLU A 4 21.31 16.42 7.25
C GLU A 4 19.94 16.23 6.61
N ILE A 5 19.35 17.30 6.06
CA ILE A 5 18.04 17.24 5.39
C ILE A 5 18.17 16.35 4.15
N LEU A 6 19.23 16.51 3.36
CA LEU A 6 19.49 15.67 2.19
C LEU A 6 19.67 14.19 2.58
N ARG A 7 20.38 13.90 3.69
CA ARG A 7 20.60 12.53 4.17
C ARG A 7 19.30 11.81 4.55
N LEU A 8 18.29 12.54 5.03
CA LEU A 8 16.97 11.99 5.34
C LEU A 8 16.04 11.98 4.12
N ALA A 9 16.09 13.04 3.30
CA ALA A 9 15.21 13.23 2.15
C ALA A 9 15.49 12.22 1.04
N ILE A 10 16.76 11.93 0.71
CA ILE A 10 17.12 11.02 -0.38
C ILE A 10 16.48 9.62 -0.22
N PRO A 11 16.69 8.89 0.90
CA PRO A 11 16.07 7.58 1.08
C PRO A 11 14.53 7.64 1.12
N ASN A 12 13.98 8.73 1.65
CA ASN A 12 12.53 8.93 1.69
C ASN A 12 11.94 9.14 0.28
N ILE A 13 12.57 9.99 -0.54
CA ILE A 13 12.21 10.22 -1.94
C ILE A 13 12.30 8.92 -2.73
N LEU A 14 13.41 8.19 -2.61
CA LEU A 14 13.59 6.90 -3.28
C LEU A 14 12.47 5.92 -2.91
N SER A 15 12.17 5.77 -1.62
CA SER A 15 11.11 4.87 -1.15
C SER A 15 9.73 5.23 -1.70
N ASN A 16 9.40 6.53 -1.79
CA ASN A 16 8.10 6.97 -2.32
C ASN A 16 8.01 6.85 -3.85
N ILE A 17 9.12 7.01 -4.57
CA ILE A 17 9.17 6.88 -6.04
C ILE A 17 9.14 5.40 -6.48
N SER A 18 9.62 4.47 -5.66
CA SER A 18 9.60 3.04 -5.99
C SER A 18 8.20 2.50 -6.28
N VAL A 19 7.16 2.98 -5.58
CA VAL A 19 5.78 2.53 -5.75
C VAL A 19 5.21 2.85 -7.15
N PRO A 20 5.20 4.12 -7.62
CA PRO A 20 4.71 4.45 -8.96
C PRO A 20 5.61 3.89 -10.08
N LEU A 21 6.92 3.74 -9.86
CA LEU A 21 7.80 3.09 -10.83
C LEU A 21 7.44 1.61 -11.02
N LEU A 22 7.20 0.87 -9.93
CA LEU A 22 6.77 -0.52 -10.00
C LEU A 22 5.45 -0.65 -10.76
N SER A 23 4.45 0.18 -10.43
CA SER A 23 3.16 0.19 -11.12
C SER A 23 3.26 0.53 -12.61
N SER A 24 4.20 1.42 -12.97
CA SER A 24 4.47 1.77 -14.37
C SER A 24 5.09 0.59 -15.14
N VAL A 25 5.99 -0.17 -14.51
CA VAL A 25 6.57 -1.38 -15.09
C VAL A 25 5.51 -2.47 -15.27
N ASP A 26 4.65 -2.69 -14.28
CA ASP A 26 3.54 -3.65 -14.36
C ASP A 26 2.60 -3.32 -15.54
N THR A 27 2.25 -2.05 -15.68
CA THR A 27 1.40 -1.56 -16.79
C THR A 27 2.09 -1.75 -18.14
N ALA A 28 3.39 -1.44 -18.24
CA ALA A 28 4.16 -1.59 -19.48
C ALA A 28 4.31 -3.06 -19.91
N LEU A 29 4.47 -3.98 -18.95
CA LEU A 29 4.50 -5.42 -19.21
C LEU A 29 3.15 -5.92 -19.73
N MET A 30 2.05 -5.49 -19.09
CA MET A 30 0.70 -5.93 -19.44
C MET A 30 0.21 -5.32 -20.75
N GLY A 31 0.70 -4.12 -21.10
CA GLY A 31 0.42 -3.50 -22.40
C GLY A 31 1.04 -4.21 -23.61
N ARG A 32 1.97 -5.15 -23.39
CA ARG A 32 2.47 -6.03 -24.46
C ARG A 32 1.57 -7.23 -24.74
N LEU A 33 0.63 -7.55 -23.85
CA LEU A 33 -0.24 -8.73 -23.97
C LEU A 33 -1.52 -8.40 -24.75
N SER A 34 -2.28 -7.38 -24.34
CA SER A 34 -3.51 -6.90 -25.02
C SER A 34 -4.06 -5.65 -24.32
N GLU A 35 -4.84 -4.82 -25.03
CA GLU A 35 -5.56 -3.67 -24.48
C GLU A 35 -6.48 -4.06 -23.30
N ALA A 36 -7.10 -5.24 -23.35
CA ALA A 36 -7.95 -5.74 -22.27
C ALA A 36 -7.16 -5.99 -20.97
N HIS A 37 -5.89 -6.41 -21.07
CA HIS A 37 -5.04 -6.67 -19.91
C HIS A 37 -4.57 -5.38 -19.23
N ILE A 38 -4.37 -4.29 -20.00
CA ILE A 38 -4.12 -2.95 -19.46
C ILE A 38 -5.34 -2.50 -18.63
N GLY A 39 -6.56 -2.68 -19.17
CA GLY A 39 -7.80 -2.35 -18.48
C GLY A 39 -7.96 -3.09 -17.15
N ALA A 40 -7.67 -4.39 -17.14
CA ALA A 40 -7.70 -5.22 -15.93
C ALA A 40 -6.69 -4.76 -14.86
N VAL A 41 -5.46 -4.43 -15.26
CA VAL A 41 -4.40 -3.94 -14.34
C VAL A 41 -4.73 -2.55 -13.80
N GLY A 42 -5.30 -1.68 -14.63
CA GLY A 42 -5.78 -0.36 -14.20
C GLY A 42 -6.88 -0.46 -13.15
N LEU A 43 -7.89 -1.30 -13.38
CA LEU A 43 -8.97 -1.56 -12.41
C LEU A 43 -8.43 -2.18 -11.11
N GLY A 44 -7.57 -3.20 -11.22
CA GLY A 44 -6.93 -3.83 -10.06
C GLY A 44 -6.11 -2.82 -9.24
N SER A 45 -5.35 -1.95 -9.91
CA SER A 45 -4.56 -0.89 -9.27
C SER A 45 -5.44 0.13 -8.56
N MET A 46 -6.58 0.51 -9.15
CA MET A 46 -7.53 1.44 -8.53
C MET A 46 -8.17 0.85 -7.27
N ILE A 47 -8.63 -0.40 -7.33
CA ILE A 47 -9.20 -1.11 -6.17
C ILE A 47 -8.15 -1.26 -5.07
N PHE A 48 -6.93 -1.68 -5.43
CA PHE A 48 -5.83 -1.80 -4.49
C PHE A 48 -5.49 -0.46 -3.84
N ASN A 49 -5.41 0.61 -4.62
CA ASN A 49 -5.15 1.95 -4.10
C ASN A 49 -6.23 2.38 -3.11
N PHE A 50 -7.51 2.19 -3.45
CA PHE A 50 -8.64 2.51 -2.57
C PHE A 50 -8.54 1.78 -1.23
N ILE A 51 -8.30 0.47 -1.24
CA ILE A 51 -8.15 -0.33 -0.03
C ILE A 51 -6.93 0.15 0.77
N TYR A 52 -5.77 0.33 0.12
CA TYR A 52 -4.53 0.71 0.78
C TYR A 52 -4.62 2.11 1.44
N TRP A 53 -5.27 3.07 0.78
CA TRP A 53 -5.46 4.42 1.30
C TRP A 53 -6.34 4.44 2.56
N ASN A 54 -7.33 3.55 2.65
CA ASN A 54 -8.15 3.40 3.85
C ASN A 54 -7.33 2.96 5.07
N PHE A 55 -6.21 2.27 4.90
CA PHE A 55 -5.29 1.91 5.98
C PHE A 55 -4.19 2.95 6.23
N GLY A 56 -4.20 4.08 5.51
CA GLY A 56 -3.22 5.17 5.67
C GLY A 56 -3.18 5.75 7.10
N PHE A 57 -4.31 5.69 7.83
CA PHE A 57 -4.37 6.11 9.23
C PHE A 57 -3.46 5.28 10.13
N LEU A 58 -3.24 4.00 9.83
CA LEU A 58 -2.42 3.11 10.65
C LEU A 58 -0.96 3.58 10.65
N ARG A 59 -0.48 4.07 9.50
CA ARG A 59 0.86 4.66 9.36
C ARG A 59 0.97 5.97 10.14
N MET A 60 -0.01 6.87 10.02
CA MET A 60 0.04 8.16 10.74
C MET A 60 -0.11 7.97 12.26
N GLY A 61 -0.98 7.07 12.71
CA GLY A 61 -1.17 6.77 14.13
C GLY A 61 0.06 6.13 14.79
N THR A 62 0.70 5.16 14.13
CA THR A 62 1.93 4.53 14.65
C THR A 62 3.12 5.49 14.65
N THR A 63 3.23 6.37 13.65
CA THR A 63 4.27 7.41 13.62
C THR A 63 4.15 8.36 14.81
N GLY A 64 2.93 8.80 15.15
CA GLY A 64 2.68 9.68 16.30
C GLY A 64 3.06 9.04 17.63
N ILE A 65 2.65 7.78 17.85
CA ILE A 65 2.99 7.03 19.08
C ILE A 65 4.50 6.79 19.18
N THR A 66 5.15 6.43 18.05
CA THR A 66 6.60 6.22 18.00
C THR A 66 7.36 7.51 18.28
N ALA A 67 6.90 8.66 17.77
CA ALA A 67 7.50 9.97 18.05
C ALA A 67 7.41 10.34 19.54
N GLN A 68 6.29 10.02 20.21
CA GLN A 68 6.14 10.23 21.66
C GLN A 68 7.10 9.35 22.45
N ALA A 69 7.19 8.05 22.12
CA ALA A 69 8.12 7.12 22.76
C ALA A 69 9.59 7.51 22.56
N PHE A 70 9.92 8.01 21.36
CA PHE A 70 11.24 8.57 21.05
C PHE A 70 11.56 9.80 21.91
N GLY A 71 10.62 10.74 22.04
CA GLY A 71 10.76 11.92 22.91
C GLY A 71 10.94 11.57 24.39
N ALA A 72 10.28 10.50 24.86
CA ALA A 72 10.44 9.97 26.21
C ALA A 72 11.75 9.15 26.43
N LYS A 73 12.57 8.98 25.39
CA LYS A 73 13.79 8.15 25.40
C LYS A 73 13.57 6.69 25.85
N SER A 74 12.33 6.19 25.72
CA SER A 74 11.98 4.82 26.11
C SER A 74 12.14 3.88 24.94
N ARG A 75 13.26 3.14 24.93
CA ARG A 75 13.55 2.15 23.88
C ARG A 75 12.60 0.95 23.93
N SER A 76 12.11 0.59 25.11
CA SER A 76 11.12 -0.48 25.28
C SER A 76 9.81 -0.11 24.58
N ASP A 77 9.31 1.12 24.79
CA ASP A 77 8.03 1.54 24.21
C ASP A 77 8.09 1.67 22.69
N MET A 78 9.24 2.08 22.13
CA MET A 78 9.46 2.06 20.69
C MET A 78 9.40 0.64 20.12
N LEU A 79 10.01 -0.34 20.79
CA LEU A 79 9.97 -1.75 20.39
C LEU A 79 8.55 -2.34 20.51
N HIS A 80 7.83 -2.04 21.59
CA HIS A 80 6.44 -2.48 21.75
C HIS A 80 5.54 -1.89 20.66
N THR A 81 5.73 -0.61 20.31
CA THR A 81 5.00 0.04 19.23
C THR A 81 5.29 -0.62 17.88
N LEU A 82 6.56 -0.93 17.60
CA LEU A 82 6.98 -1.63 16.38
C LEU A 82 6.34 -3.02 16.29
N LEU A 83 6.42 -3.83 17.35
CA LEU A 83 5.84 -5.18 17.37
C LEU A 83 4.32 -5.13 17.19
N ARG A 84 3.63 -4.20 17.86
CA ARG A 84 2.18 -4.02 17.72
C ARG A 84 1.82 -3.62 16.30
N ALA A 85 2.54 -2.67 15.71
CA ALA A 85 2.32 -2.24 14.34
C ALA A 85 2.55 -3.38 13.34
N LEU A 86 3.59 -4.20 13.56
CA LEU A 86 3.91 -5.36 12.72
C LEU A 86 2.81 -6.43 12.80
N VAL A 87 2.36 -6.78 14.01
CA VAL A 87 1.29 -7.77 14.21
C VAL A 87 -0.01 -7.30 13.58
N VAL A 88 -0.40 -6.03 13.78
CA VAL A 88 -1.61 -5.48 13.16
C VAL A 88 -1.48 -5.45 11.63
N GLY A 89 -0.33 -5.02 11.11
CA GLY A 89 -0.07 -4.99 9.66
C GLY A 89 -0.16 -6.37 9.03
N LEU A 90 0.47 -7.38 9.65
CA LEU A 90 0.41 -8.77 9.18
C LEU A 90 -1.00 -9.36 9.30
N ALA A 91 -1.72 -9.06 10.38
CA ALA A 91 -3.11 -9.51 10.55
C ALA A 91 -4.03 -8.91 9.49
N VAL A 92 -3.90 -7.61 9.21
CA VAL A 92 -4.66 -6.93 8.15
C VAL A 92 -4.30 -7.51 6.78
N ALA A 93 -3.00 -7.71 6.49
CA ALA A 93 -2.57 -8.31 5.24
C ALA A 93 -3.13 -9.73 5.05
N ALA A 94 -3.05 -10.58 6.09
CA ALA A 94 -3.62 -11.92 6.07
C ALA A 94 -5.14 -11.89 5.86
N LEU A 95 -5.85 -10.97 6.53
CA LEU A 95 -7.29 -10.80 6.38
C LEU A 95 -7.66 -10.38 4.95
N LEU A 96 -6.91 -9.44 4.35
CA LEU A 96 -7.13 -9.02 2.96
C LEU A 96 -6.87 -10.16 1.97
N LEU A 97 -5.83 -10.98 2.19
CA LEU A 97 -5.54 -12.15 1.35
C LEU A 97 -6.64 -13.21 1.46
N LEU A 98 -7.12 -13.50 2.66
CA LEU A 98 -8.23 -14.44 2.88
C LEU A 98 -9.54 -13.94 2.24
N LEU A 99 -9.77 -12.62 2.30
CA LEU A 99 -10.96 -11.98 1.74
C LEU A 99 -10.78 -11.56 0.26
N GLN A 100 -9.68 -11.92 -0.41
CA GLN A 100 -9.45 -11.48 -1.80
C GLN A 100 -10.59 -11.90 -2.74
N GLY A 101 -11.17 -13.08 -2.52
CA GLY A 101 -12.29 -13.62 -3.30
C GLY A 101 -13.56 -12.77 -3.17
N PRO A 102 -14.10 -12.55 -1.96
CA PRO A 102 -15.26 -11.69 -1.77
C PRO A 102 -14.98 -10.23 -2.16
N PHE A 103 -13.78 -9.69 -1.89
CA PHE A 103 -13.41 -8.34 -2.31
C PHE A 103 -13.47 -8.18 -3.83
N GLY A 104 -12.91 -9.14 -4.58
CA GLY A 104 -13.00 -9.14 -6.04
C GLY A 104 -14.45 -9.05 -6.52
N ARG A 105 -15.34 -9.93 -6.01
CA ARG A 105 -16.76 -9.92 -6.41
C ARG A 105 -17.48 -8.62 -6.07
N VAL A 106 -17.26 -8.07 -4.87
CA VAL A 106 -17.88 -6.81 -4.45
C VAL A 106 -17.36 -5.64 -5.29
N SER A 107 -16.06 -5.58 -5.57
CA SER A 107 -15.47 -4.54 -6.40
C SER A 107 -15.99 -4.58 -7.84
N PHE A 108 -16.09 -5.77 -8.44
CA PHE A 108 -16.66 -5.92 -9.79
C PHE A 108 -18.15 -5.54 -9.84
N TYR A 109 -18.93 -5.91 -8.81
CA TYR A 109 -20.33 -5.53 -8.67
C TYR A 109 -20.51 -4.01 -8.55
N LEU A 110 -19.70 -3.34 -7.72
CA LEU A 110 -19.76 -1.88 -7.53
C LEU A 110 -19.29 -1.09 -8.75
N MET A 111 -18.36 -1.64 -9.54
CA MET A 111 -17.82 -1.01 -10.74
C MET A 111 -18.64 -1.28 -12.01
N ASN A 112 -19.71 -2.10 -11.94
CA ASN A 112 -20.57 -2.46 -13.07
C ASN A 112 -19.77 -2.87 -14.32
N VAL A 113 -18.70 -3.66 -14.12
CA VAL A 113 -17.86 -4.13 -15.22
C VAL A 113 -18.67 -5.17 -16.01
N PRO A 114 -18.96 -4.96 -17.31
CA PRO A 114 -19.75 -5.91 -18.09
C PRO A 114 -19.04 -7.26 -18.16
N GLU A 115 -19.78 -8.36 -18.00
CA GLU A 115 -19.30 -9.75 -17.91
C GLU A 115 -18.51 -10.28 -19.14
N GLY A 116 -18.20 -9.42 -20.13
CA GLY A 116 -17.53 -9.77 -21.38
C GLY A 116 -16.00 -9.77 -21.38
N GLN A 117 -15.32 -9.55 -20.25
CA GLN A 117 -13.85 -9.61 -20.15
C GLN A 117 -13.31 -10.88 -19.48
N LEU A 118 -14.17 -11.88 -19.21
CA LEU A 118 -13.81 -13.15 -18.58
C LEU A 118 -13.40 -14.25 -19.58
N GLY A 119 -12.85 -13.87 -20.74
CA GLY A 119 -12.32 -14.80 -21.74
C GLY A 119 -10.83 -15.07 -21.57
#